data_AF-A0AAI9HW48-F1
#
_entry.id   AF-A0AAI9HW48-F1
#
_cell.length_a   1.000
_cell.length_b   1.000
_cell.length_c   1.000
_cell.angle_alpha   90.00
_cell.angle_beta   90.00
_cell.angle_gamma   90.00
#
_symmetry.space_group_name_H-M   'P 1'
#
loop_
_entity.id
_entity.type
_entity.pdbx_description
1 polymer ?
#
loop_
_entity_poly.entity_id
_entity_poly.type
_entity_poly.pdbx_seq_one_letter_code
_entity_poly.pdbx_strand_id
1 'polypeptide(L)' 'GVPLYIRAEAVIPLAAALMGKGVGAGTVLALIIGSAGASLTELILLRSLFTLKLLAAFVAVIFAMAMIAGYATYLFF' A
#
# COMPACT_ATOMS: atom_id res chain seq x y z
N GLY A 1 2.75 6.68 -3.85
CA GLY A 1 1.40 6.64 -4.49
C GLY A 1 0.90 5.21 -4.53
N VAL A 2 -0.37 5.00 -4.86
CA VAL A 2 -0.98 3.66 -4.93
C VAL A 2 -1.02 3.19 -6.38
N PRO A 3 -0.37 2.07 -6.73
CA PRO A 3 -0.45 1.49 -8.06
C PRO A 3 -1.88 1.11 -8.43
N LEU A 4 -2.23 1.32 -9.70
CA LEU A 4 -3.58 1.07 -10.21
C LEU A 4 -3.97 -0.42 -10.09
N TYR A 5 -3.02 -1.30 -10.35
CA TYR A 5 -3.12 -2.76 -10.21
C TYR A 5 -1.72 -3.37 -10.27
N ILE A 6 -1.25 -3.97 -9.19
CA ILE A 6 -0.01 -4.76 -9.17
C ILE A 6 -0.31 -6.04 -8.39
N ARG A 7 0.03 -7.18 -9.01
CA ARG A 7 -0.04 -8.49 -8.36
C ARG A 7 1.00 -8.57 -7.25
N ALA A 8 0.68 -9.18 -6.11
CA ALA A 8 1.57 -9.27 -4.95
C ALA A 8 2.96 -9.85 -5.33
N GLU A 9 2.99 -10.78 -6.28
CA GLU A 9 4.20 -11.43 -6.79
C GLU A 9 5.14 -10.46 -7.52
N ALA A 10 4.59 -9.42 -8.16
CA ALA A 10 5.37 -8.38 -8.84
C ALA A 10 5.86 -7.30 -7.87
N VAL A 11 5.22 -7.16 -6.70
CA VAL A 11 5.62 -6.18 -5.66
C VAL A 11 6.96 -6.56 -5.03
N ILE A 12 7.21 -7.86 -4.78
CA ILE A 12 8.45 -8.34 -4.13
C ILE A 12 9.71 -7.96 -4.93
N PRO A 13 9.84 -8.30 -6.23
CA PRO A 13 11.02 -7.92 -7.02
C PRO A 13 11.12 -6.41 -7.22
N LEU A 14 9.99 -5.70 -7.33
CA LEU A 14 9.97 -4.23 -7.41
C LEU A 14 10.53 -3.61 -6.12
N ALA A 15 10.10 -4.10 -4.96
CA ALA A 15 10.59 -3.65 -3.66
C ALA A 15 12.11 -3.84 -3.54
N ALA A 16 12.62 -5.01 -3.92
CA ALA A 16 14.06 -5.29 -3.94
C ALA A 16 14.83 -4.34 -4.87
N ALA A 17 14.30 -4.09 -6.08
CA ALA A 17 14.91 -3.17 -7.04
C ALA A 17 14.91 -1.71 -6.53
N LEU A 18 13.85 -1.26 -5.86
CA LEU A 18 13.76 0.08 -5.29
C LEU A 18 14.73 0.27 -4.12
N MET A 19 14.83 -0.72 -3.22
CA MET A 19 15.82 -0.69 -2.15
C MET A 19 17.26 -0.66 -2.70
N GLY A 20 17.54 -1.44 -3.75
CA GLY A 20 18.83 -1.41 -4.45
C GLY A 20 19.15 -0.06 -5.12
N LYS A 21 18.13 0.78 -5.37
CA LYS A 21 18.29 2.16 -5.87
C LYS A 21 18.33 3.21 -4.76
N GLY A 22 18.44 2.80 -3.49
CA GLY A 22 18.54 3.70 -2.35
C GLY A 22 17.21 4.26 -1.86
N VAL A 23 16.08 3.70 -2.29
CA VAL A 23 14.78 4.05 -1.71
C VAL A 23 14.71 3.49 -0.29
N GLY A 24 14.39 4.34 0.68
CA GLY A 24 14.32 3.95 2.09
C GLY A 24 13.29 2.84 2.36
N ALA A 25 13.61 1.96 3.30
CA ALA A 25 12.79 0.79 3.66
C ALA A 25 11.35 1.17 4.05
N GLY A 26 11.16 2.26 4.79
CA GLY A 26 9.84 2.77 5.15
C GLY A 26 8.98 3.15 3.94
N THR A 27 9.58 3.79 2.93
CA THR A 27 8.89 4.13 1.67
C THR A 27 8.48 2.88 0.91
N VAL A 28 9.35 1.87 0.88
CA VAL A 28 9.06 0.59 0.23
C VAL A 28 7.94 -0.16 0.97
N LEU A 29 7.96 -0.18 2.30
CA LEU A 29 6.88 -0.76 3.12
C LEU A 29 5.54 -0.06 2.89
N ALA A 30 5.53 1.28 2.87
CA ALA A 30 4.34 2.05 2.57
C ALA A 30 3.79 1.76 1.16
N LEU A 31 4.69 1.58 0.17
CA LEU A 31 4.31 1.18 -1.19
C LEU A 31 3.66 -0.21 -1.22
N ILE A 32 4.24 -1.20 -0.51
CA ILE A 32 3.71 -2.57 -0.45
C ILE A 32 2.29 -2.57 0.13
N ILE A 33 2.10 -1.90 1.27
CA ILE A 33 0.79 -1.84 1.94
C ILE A 33 -0.24 -1.12 1.07
N GLY A 34 0.13 0.04 0.51
CA GLY A 34 -0.77 0.81 -0.36
C GLY A 34 -1.16 0.04 -1.62
N SER A 35 -0.20 -0.66 -2.25
CA SER A 35 -0.43 -1.43 -3.48
C SER A 35 -1.30 -2.67 -3.29
N ALA A 36 -1.18 -3.36 -2.15
CA ALA A 36 -2.03 -4.49 -1.82
C ALA A 36 -3.44 -4.07 -1.37
N GLY A 37 -3.55 -3.01 -0.56
CA GLY A 37 -4.80 -2.65 0.09
C GLY A 37 -5.72 -1.73 -0.73
N ALA A 38 -5.16 -0.72 -1.41
CA ALA A 38 -5.95 0.37 -2.01
C ALA A 38 -6.03 0.31 -3.55
N SER A 39 -5.82 -0.87 -4.14
CA SER A 39 -5.82 -1.06 -5.59
C SER A 39 -7.15 -0.64 -6.21
N LEU A 40 -7.12 -0.04 -7.41
CA LEU A 40 -8.35 0.44 -8.05
C LEU A 40 -9.31 -0.74 -8.34
N THR A 41 -8.77 -1.89 -8.72
CA THR A 41 -9.54 -3.11 -8.96
C THR A 41 -10.24 -3.61 -7.69
N GLU A 42 -9.56 -3.59 -6.52
CA GLU A 42 -10.18 -3.93 -5.24
C GLU A 42 -11.34 -2.98 -4.93
N LEU A 43 -11.12 -1.67 -5.12
CA LEU A 43 -12.12 -0.65 -4.82
C LEU A 43 -13.34 -0.76 -5.72
N ILE A 44 -13.15 -1.11 -6.99
CA ILE A 44 -14.25 -1.40 -7.93
C ILE A 44 -15.04 -2.64 -7.47
N LEU A 45 -14.35 -3.71 -7.06
CA LEU A 45 -15.00 -4.92 -6.55
C LEU A 45 -15.80 -4.63 -5.28
N LEU A 46 -15.17 -3.95 -4.31
CA LEU A 46 -15.79 -3.59 -3.03
C LEU A 46 -16.94 -2.60 -3.19
N ARG A 47 -16.95 -1.74 -4.22
CA ARG A 47 -18.04 -0.79 -4.46
C ARG A 47 -19.40 -1.47 -4.70
N SER A 48 -19.40 -2.73 -5.14
CA SER A 48 -20.61 -3.55 -5.31
C SER A 48 -21.19 -4.06 -3.98
N LEU A 49 -20.36 -4.16 -2.93
CA LEU A 49 -20.73 -4.67 -1.61
C LEU A 49 -20.88 -3.56 -0.57
N PHE A 50 -20.07 -2.50 -0.68
CA PHE A 50 -19.92 -1.46 0.34
C PHE A 50 -20.49 -0.11 -0.12
N THR A 51 -20.94 0.69 0.85
CA THR A 51 -21.29 2.10 0.60
C THR A 51 -20.03 2.94 0.42
N LEU A 52 -20.16 4.11 -0.22
CA LEU A 52 -19.02 5.04 -0.38
C LEU A 52 -18.40 5.45 0.95
N LYS A 53 -19.19 5.52 2.04
CA LYS A 53 -18.67 5.81 3.39
C LYS A 53 -17.74 4.71 3.90
N LEU A 54 -18.14 3.45 3.73
CA LEU A 54 -17.32 2.28 4.08
C LEU A 54 -16.07 2.19 3.22
N LEU A 55 -16.18 2.48 1.92
CA LEU A 55 -15.04 2.46 1.00
C LEU A 55 -14.01 3.55 1.37
N ALA A 56 -14.47 4.76 1.72
CA ALA A 56 -13.61 5.83 2.19
C ALA A 56 -12.91 5.46 3.51
N ALA A 57 -13.64 4.86 4.46
CA ALA A 57 -13.06 4.39 5.71
C ALA A 57 -12.00 3.30 5.48
N PHE A 58 -12.27 2.35 4.59
CA PHE A 58 -11.32 1.30 4.21
C PHE A 58 -10.03 1.88 3.64
N VAL A 59 -10.13 2.79 2.68
CA VAL A 59 -8.97 3.48 2.11
C VAL A 59 -8.20 4.25 3.17
N ALA A 60 -8.90 5.00 4.04
CA ALA A 60 -8.28 5.75 5.13
C ALA A 60 -7.47 4.84 6.08
N VAL A 61 -8.00 3.66 6.43
CA VAL A 61 -7.30 2.68 7.26
C VAL A 61 -6.04 2.17 6.57
N ILE A 62 -6.08 1.87 5.27
CA ILE A 62 -4.89 1.41 4.53
C ILE A 62 -3.81 2.49 4.51
N PHE A 63 -4.18 3.74 4.25
CA PHE A 63 -3.22 4.84 4.27
C PHE A 63 -2.65 5.07 5.67
N ALA A 64 -3.48 4.99 6.72
CA ALA A 64 -3.02 5.08 8.10
C ALA A 64 -2.02 3.97 8.43
N MET A 65 -2.32 2.72 8.05
CA MET A 65 -1.43 1.58 8.22
C MET A 65 -0.11 1.75 7.44
N ALA A 66 -0.17 2.23 6.19
CA ALA A 66 1.01 2.48 5.38
C ALA A 66 1.92 3.55 6.00
N MET A 67 1.33 4.64 6.52
CA MET A 67 2.08 5.69 7.23
C MET A 67 2.67 5.15 8.53
N ILE A 68 1.88 4.49 9.37
CA ILE A 68 2.34 3.95 10.66
C ILE A 68 3.48 2.95 10.43
N ALA A 69 3.33 2.01 9.50
CA ALA A 69 4.36 1.02 9.20
C ALA A 69 5.62 1.67 8.60
N GLY A 70 5.45 2.64 7.70
CA GLY A 70 6.56 3.40 7.15
C GLY A 70 7.32 4.16 8.25
N TYR A 71 6.61 4.83 9.16
CA TYR A 71 7.24 5.54 10.27
C TYR A 71 7.87 4.60 11.30
N ALA A 72 7.25 3.44 11.55
CA ALA A 72 7.79 2.44 12.45
C ALA A 72 9.19 1.97 12.01
N THR A 73 9.50 2.00 10.71
CA THR A 73 10.87 1.66 10.26
C THR A 73 11.94 2.58 10.84
N TYR A 74 11.65 3.85 11.14
CA TYR A 74 12.61 4.75 11.80
C TYR A 74 12.81 4.46 13.30
N LEU A 75 11.94 3.65 13.90
CA LEU A 75 12.07 3.24 15.29
C LEU A 75 12.91 1.97 15.45
N PHE A 76 12.88 1.09 14.44
CA PHE A 76 13.55 -0.21 14.47
C PHE A 76 14.88 -0.23 13.71
N PHE A 77 15.13 0.76 12.84
CA PHE A 77 16.35 0.93 12.05
C PHE A 77 16.88 2.34 12.21
#